data_AF-A0A4P2V4S5-F1
#
_entry.id   AF-A0A4P2V4S5-F1
#
_cell.length_a   1.000
_cell.length_b   1.000
_cell.length_c   1.000
_cell.angle_alpha   90.00
_cell.angle_beta   90.00
_cell.angle_gamma   90.00
#
_symmetry.space_group_name_H-M   'P 1'
#
loop_
_entity.id
_entity.type
_entity.pdbx_description
1 polymer ?
#
loop_
_entity_poly.entity_id
_entity_poly.type
_entity_poly.pdbx_seq_one_letter_code
_entity_poly.pdbx_strand_id
1 'polypeptide(L)' 'ATRNGDSVTVSVENAKSGEKEDIECDALLVSVGRRPYTEGLGLETVGIVKDDRGRIPVNASFQTVVPSFYAI' A
#
# COMPACT_ATOMS: atom_id res chain seq x y z
N ALA A 1 -7.29 11.58 -13.29
CA ALA A 1 -7.27 10.79 -14.53
C ALA A 1 -8.69 10.63 -15.01
N THR A 2 -8.93 10.85 -16.30
CA THR A 2 -10.25 10.77 -16.94
C THR A 2 -10.16 9.79 -18.09
N ARG A 3 -11.13 8.87 -18.22
CA ARG A 3 -11.20 7.92 -19.33
C ARG A 3 -11.99 8.55 -20.48
N ASN A 4 -11.42 8.57 -21.68
CA ASN A 4 -11.99 9.11 -22.90
C ASN A 4 -12.02 8.01 -23.97
N GLY A 5 -13.07 7.17 -23.96
CA GLY A 5 -13.14 6.01 -24.85
C GLY A 5 -12.04 5.00 -24.55
N ASP A 6 -11.14 4.82 -25.52
CA ASP A 6 -9.99 3.90 -25.47
C ASP A 6 -8.74 4.52 -24.83
N SER A 7 -8.69 5.85 -24.64
CA SER A 7 -7.56 6.54 -24.00
C SER A 7 -7.88 7.02 -22.58
N VAL A 8 -6.83 7.29 -21.81
CA VAL A 8 -6.86 7.87 -20.47
C VAL A 8 -6.02 9.13 -20.48
N THR A 9 -6.59 10.23 -19.99
CA THR A 9 -5.86 11.50 -19.79
C THR A 9 -5.51 11.66 -18.32
N VAL A 10 -4.24 11.96 -18.03
CA VAL A 10 -3.70 12.15 -16.68
C VAL A 10 -3.02 13.51 -16.59
N SER A 11 -3.56 14.40 -15.76
CA SER A 11 -2.90 15.65 -15.40
C SER A 11 -1.80 15.39 -14.38
N VAL A 12 -0.59 15.84 -14.68
CA VAL A 12 0.58 15.74 -13.79
C VAL A 12 1.17 17.12 -13.55
N GLU A 13 1.89 17.26 -12.43
CA GLU A 13 2.66 18.45 -12.10
C GLU A 13 4.12 18.06 -11.94
N ASN A 14 5.00 18.78 -12.61
CA ASN A 14 6.44 18.56 -12.50
C ASN A 14 6.90 18.94 -11.09
N ALA A 15 7.49 17.99 -10.37
CA ALA A 15 7.91 18.19 -8.98
C ALA A 15 9.00 19.26 -8.78
N LYS A 16 9.72 19.66 -9.85
CA LYS A 16 10.78 20.69 -9.78
C LYS A 16 10.31 22.04 -10.31
N SER A 17 9.66 22.07 -11.48
CA SER A 17 9.23 23.33 -12.12
C SER A 17 7.83 23.78 -11.72
N GLY A 18 6.98 22.89 -11.20
CA GLY A 18 5.56 23.16 -10.92
C GLY A 18 4.69 23.28 -12.18
N GLU A 19 5.28 23.04 -13.36
CA GLU A 19 4.54 23.06 -14.62
C GLU A 19 3.54 21.90 -14.67
N LYS A 20 2.35 22.19 -15.17
CA LYS A 20 1.27 21.22 -15.33
C LYS A 20 1.16 20.81 -16.78
N GLU A 21 1.01 19.51 -17.01
CA GLU A 21 0.75 18.95 -18.33
C GLU A 21 -0.25 17.80 -18.24
N ASP A 22 -0.95 17.57 -19.35
CA ASP A 22 -1.84 16.43 -19.52
C ASP A 22 -1.14 15.37 -20.39
N ILE A 23 -1.06 14.15 -19.87
CA ILE A 23 -0.50 12.99 -20.57
C ILE A 23 -1.64 12.09 -21.04
N GLU A 24 -1.68 11.79 -22.34
CA GLU A 24 -2.61 10.81 -22.91
C GLU A 24 -1.93 9.43 -23.04
N CYS A 25 -2.61 8.37 -22.63
CA CYS A 25 -2.12 6.99 -22.72
C CYS A 25 -3.25 5.98 -22.89
N ASP A 26 -2.94 4.79 -23.42
CA ASP A 26 -3.93 3.71 -23.59
C ASP A 26 -4.26 2.99 -22.28
N ALA A 27 -3.31 2.96 -21.34
CA ALA A 27 -3.45 2.27 -20.07
C ALA A 27 -2.79 3.04 -18.92
N LEU A 28 -3.41 2.95 -17.74
CA LEU A 28 -2.91 3.54 -16.50
C LEU A 28 -2.68 2.46 -15.44
N LEU A 29 -1.42 2.26 -15.04
CA LEU A 29 -1.07 1.41 -13.91
C LEU A 29 -1.25 2.18 -12.60
N VAL A 30 -2.14 1.69 -11.73
CA VAL A 30 -2.43 2.31 -10.43
C VAL A 30 -1.66 1.58 -9.32
N SER A 31 -0.60 2.21 -8.82
CA SER A 31 0.31 1.64 -7.80
C SER A 31 0.16 2.30 -6.43
N VAL A 32 -1.06 2.33 -5.88
CA VAL A 32 -1.41 3.03 -4.62
C VAL A 32 -0.81 2.42 -3.34
N GLY A 33 -0.15 1.27 -3.43
CA GLY A 33 0.44 0.54 -2.31
C GLY A 33 -0.37 -0.68 -1.88
N ARG A 34 0.05 -1.30 -0.76
CA ARG A 34 -0.54 -2.54 -0.23
C ARG A 34 -1.14 -2.31 1.16
N ARG A 35 -2.31 -2.88 1.40
CA ARG A 35 -2.88 -3.02 2.75
C ARG A 35 -2.36 -4.33 3.36
N PRO A 36 -1.96 -4.36 4.64
CA PRO A 36 -1.59 -5.60 5.31
C PRO A 36 -2.74 -6.61 5.26
N TYR A 37 -2.44 -7.86 4.94
CA TYR A 37 -3.40 -8.96 4.97
C TYR A 37 -3.31 -9.65 6.34
N THR A 38 -4.03 -9.11 7.32
CA THR A 38 -3.96 -9.56 8.72
C THR A 38 -5.30 -10.01 9.28
N GLU A 39 -6.35 -10.00 8.47
CA GLU A 39 -7.68 -10.50 8.83
C GLU A 39 -7.78 -12.02 8.66
N GLY A 40 -8.50 -12.69 9.56
CA GLY A 40 -8.70 -14.13 9.50
C GLY A 40 -7.47 -14.98 9.86
N LEU A 41 -6.37 -14.38 10.32
CA LEU A 41 -5.15 -15.09 10.72
C LEU A 41 -5.17 -15.59 12.18
N GLY A 42 -6.24 -15.31 12.94
CA GLY A 42 -6.35 -15.72 14.34
C GLY A 42 -5.44 -14.94 15.29
N LEU A 43 -5.03 -13.71 14.94
CA LEU A 43 -4.09 -12.90 15.73
C LEU A 43 -4.59 -12.65 17.16
N GLU A 44 -5.90 -12.44 17.31
CA GLU A 44 -6.57 -12.28 18.59
C GLU A 44 -6.48 -13.53 19.48
N THR A 45 -6.51 -14.73 18.88
CA THR A 45 -6.42 -16.00 19.61
C THR A 45 -5.03 -16.20 20.22
N VAL A 46 -4.00 -15.62 19.60
CA VAL A 46 -2.60 -15.73 20.03
C VAL A 46 -2.09 -14.45 20.71
N GLY A 47 -2.98 -13.49 21.00
CA GLY A 47 -2.66 -12.28 21.74
C GLY A 47 -1.82 -11.25 20.96
N ILE A 48 -1.82 -11.29 19.63
CA ILE A 48 -1.13 -10.31 18.79
C ILE A 48 -2.07 -9.13 18.49
N VAL A 49 -1.67 -7.94 18.96
CA VAL A 49 -2.35 -6.68 18.66
C VAL A 49 -1.66 -6.00 17.48
N LYS A 50 -2.45 -5.56 16.49
CA LYS A 50 -1.95 -4.86 15.30
C LYS A 50 -1.51 -3.42 15.63
N ASP A 51 -0.59 -2.87 14.84
CA ASP A 51 -0.29 -1.44 14.88
C ASP A 51 -1.42 -0.58 14.27
N ASP A 52 -1.27 0.74 14.33
CA ASP A 52 -2.21 1.73 13.78
C ASP A 52 -2.39 1.62 12.26
N ARG A 53 -1.48 0.94 11.57
CA ARG A 53 -1.52 0.66 10.13
C ARG A 53 -2.01 -0.74 9.79
N GLY A 54 -2.46 -1.52 10.79
CA GLY A 54 -3.00 -2.87 10.63
C GLY A 54 -1.94 -3.95 10.42
N ARG A 55 -0.66 -3.69 10.72
CA ARG A 55 0.46 -4.63 10.59
C ARG A 55 0.67 -5.42 11.86
N ILE A 56 1.39 -6.52 11.75
CA ILE A 56 1.89 -7.27 12.91
C ILE A 56 3.14 -6.55 13.43
N PRO A 57 3.17 -6.07 14.69
CA PRO A 57 4.36 -5.47 15.26
C PRO A 57 5.47 -6.50 15.44
N VAL A 58 6.69 -6.11 15.10
CA VAL A 58 7.88 -6.96 15.22
C VAL A 58 9.06 -6.19 15.76
N ASN A 59 10.03 -6.92 16.34
CA ASN A 59 11.33 -6.36 16.72
C ASN A 59 12.31 -6.32 15.52
N ALA A 60 13.56 -5.91 15.77
CA ALA A 60 14.61 -5.83 14.75
C ALA A 60 14.98 -7.17 14.09
N SER A 61 14.54 -8.30 14.67
CA SER A 61 14.72 -9.66 14.15
C SER A 61 13.44 -10.23 13.54
N PHE A 62 12.45 -9.38 13.24
CA PHE A 62 11.15 -9.78 12.67
C PHE A 62 10.29 -10.67 13.57
N GLN A 63 10.62 -10.77 14.86
CA GLN A 63 9.90 -11.58 15.83
C GLN A 63 8.71 -10.81 16.40
N THR A 64 7.57 -11.48 16.51
CA THR A 64 6.36 -10.91 17.14
C THR A 64 6.46 -10.98 18.68
N VAL A 65 5.41 -10.53 19.38
CA VAL A 65 5.30 -10.71 20.84
C VAL A 65 5.24 -12.19 21.26
N VAL A 66 4.84 -13.08 20.33
CA VAL A 66 4.88 -14.53 20.52
C VAL A 66 6.23 -15.05 20.02
N PRO A 67 7.11 -15.59 20.89
CA PRO A 67 8.50 -15.87 20.52
C PRO A 67 8.70 -16.84 19.34
N SER A 68 7.75 -17.74 19.11
CA SER A 68 7.79 -18.72 18.01
C SER A 68 7.26 -18.18 16.68
N PHE A 69 6.64 -16.99 16.66
CA PHE A 69 6.01 -16.42 15.47
C PHE A 69 6.80 -15.21 14.94
N TYR A 70 6.96 -15.17 13.62
CA TYR A 70 7.69 -14.15 12.88
C TYR A 70 6.82 -13.60 11.76
N ALA A 71 6.99 -12.33 11.42
CA ALA A 71 6.31 -11.67 10.30
C ALA A 71 7.32 -10.85 9.48
N ILE A 72 7.40 -11.15 8.16
CA ILE A 72 8.40 -10.63 7.21
C ILE A 72 7.77 -10.00 5.97
#